data_AF-A0A967SN63-F1
#
_entry.id   AF-A0A967SN63-F1
#
_cell.length_a   1.000
_cell.length_b   1.000
_cell.length_c   1.000
_cell.angle_alpha   90.00
_cell.angle_beta   90.00
_cell.angle_gamma   90.00
#
_symmetry.space_group_name_H-M   'P 1'
#
loop_
_entity.id
_entity.type
_entity.pdbx_description
1 polymer ?
#
loop_
_entity_poly.entity_id
_entity_poly.type
_entity_poly.pdbx_seq_one_letter_code
_entity_poly.pdbx_strand_id
1 'polypeptide(L)'
;MAVGITGAMVVVVSVAVGNVAAAGAASSLIFLISFAMVHWATILAGRRSDEGQSPVPPALGAALCLGLAVFQAFAVPQAGSIVVLWLTVGVALYLTLFASGARLADATAEARDPDLARLRGRSPLVLVPIANPASAASLVDLAGTLRTPGVGRILLLSVVRTPGESLGEDDPALRDAERVLGESLRQSLHTSLTAETLFTLAPDVWPEIHRVARLHDCETVLLGL
;
A
#
# COMPACT_ATOMS: atom_id res chain seq x y z
N MET A 1 -28.25 2.19 28.67
CA MET A 1 -26.98 2.95 28.82
C MET A 1 -26.66 3.79 27.59
N ALA A 2 -26.55 3.22 26.38
CA ALA A 2 -26.18 3.97 25.17
C ALA A 2 -27.07 5.20 24.88
N VAL A 3 -28.40 5.04 24.91
CA VAL A 3 -29.37 6.13 24.68
C VAL A 3 -29.25 7.25 25.72
N GLY A 4 -28.95 6.91 26.98
CA GLY A 4 -28.76 7.88 28.05
C GLY A 4 -27.49 8.71 27.85
N ILE A 5 -26.40 8.08 27.40
CA ILE A 5 -25.12 8.75 27.13
C ILE A 5 -25.23 9.67 25.92
N THR A 6 -25.85 9.21 24.82
CA THR A 6 -26.03 10.05 23.63
C THR A 6 -26.99 11.21 23.91
N GLY A 7 -28.09 10.97 24.63
CA GLY A 7 -29.00 12.01 25.07
C GLY A 7 -28.32 13.07 25.96
N ALA A 8 -27.56 12.63 26.96
CA ALA A 8 -26.78 13.53 27.81
C ALA A 8 -25.76 14.35 27.01
N MET A 9 -25.07 13.72 26.05
CA MET A 9 -24.12 14.41 25.19
C MET A 9 -24.79 15.50 24.33
N VAL A 10 -25.96 15.20 23.75
CA VAL A 10 -26.73 16.20 22.99
C VAL A 10 -27.15 17.36 23.88
N VAL A 11 -27.68 17.09 25.08
CA VAL A 11 -28.08 18.14 26.03
C VAL A 11 -26.89 19.01 26.43
N VAL A 12 -25.75 18.41 26.76
CA VAL A 12 -24.52 19.13 27.11
C VAL A 12 -24.06 20.01 25.95
N VAL A 13 -24.03 19.48 24.73
CA VAL A 13 -23.63 20.26 23.54
C VAL A 13 -24.62 21.39 23.26
N SER A 14 -25.94 21.15 23.37
CA SER A 14 -26.96 22.18 23.17
C SER A 14 -26.86 23.31 24.19
N VAL A 15 -26.63 22.99 25.47
CA VAL A 15 -26.45 23.99 26.53
C VAL A 15 -25.12 24.74 26.38
N ALA A 16 -24.04 24.03 26.06
CA ALA A 16 -22.71 24.63 25.94
C ALA A 16 -22.57 25.56 24.73
N VAL A 17 -23.19 25.22 23.59
CA VAL A 17 -23.09 26.02 22.37
C VAL A 17 -24.04 27.23 22.41
N GLY A 18 -25.20 27.12 23.06
CA GLY A 18 -26.18 28.21 23.21
C GLY A 18 -26.84 28.71 21.91
N ASN A 19 -26.24 28.38 20.76
CA ASN A 19 -26.69 28.74 19.43
C ASN A 19 -26.91 27.47 18.58
N VAL A 20 -28.17 27.06 18.48
CA VAL A 20 -28.57 25.86 17.72
C VAL A 20 -28.24 25.96 16.22
N ALA A 21 -28.21 27.16 15.64
CA ALA A 21 -27.84 27.35 14.24
C ALA A 21 -26.35 27.10 14.01
N ALA A 22 -25.49 27.57 14.92
CA ALA A 22 -24.05 27.28 14.90
C ALA A 22 -23.77 25.78 15.13
N ALA A 23 -24.51 25.15 16.04
CA ALA A 23 -24.41 23.70 16.28
C ALA A 23 -24.84 22.88 15.04
N GLY A 24 -25.92 23.28 14.37
CA GLY A 24 -26.37 22.66 13.13
C GLY A 24 -25.35 22.79 12.00
N ALA A 25 -24.76 23.98 11.83
CA ALA A 25 -23.69 24.21 10.86
C ALA A 25 -22.42 23.39 11.19
N ALA A 26 -22.06 23.25 12.47
CA ALA A 26 -20.94 22.40 12.89
C ALA A 26 -21.19 20.93 12.57
N SER A 27 -22.42 20.43 12.80
CA SER A 27 -22.79 19.06 12.42
C SER A 27 -22.73 18.86 10.89
N SER A 28 -23.22 19.81 10.10
CA SER A 28 -23.13 19.79 8.63
C SER A 28 -21.68 19.70 8.15
N LEU A 29 -20.78 20.52 8.74
CA LEU A 29 -19.36 20.49 8.43
C LEU A 29 -18.72 19.12 8.69
N ILE A 30 -19.04 18.47 9.81
CA ILE A 30 -18.53 17.13 10.13
C ILE A 30 -18.95 16.11 9.06
N PHE A 31 -20.21 16.17 8.61
CA PHE A 31 -20.70 15.31 7.53
C PHE A 31 -20.03 15.60 6.20
N LEU A 32 -19.89 16.88 5.81
CA LEU A 32 -19.22 17.27 4.56
C LEU A 32 -17.76 16.81 4.52
N ILE A 33 -17.03 16.95 5.62
CA ILE A 33 -15.64 16.46 5.74
C ILE A 33 -15.61 14.93 5.64
N SER A 34 -16.54 14.23 6.31
CA SER A 34 -16.63 12.77 6.26
C SER A 34 -16.91 12.26 4.83
N PHE A 35 -17.88 12.86 4.12
CA PHE A 35 -18.17 12.51 2.73
C PHE A 35 -17.02 12.86 1.79
N ALA A 36 -16.35 14.00 1.99
CA ALA A 36 -15.16 14.35 1.21
C ALA A 36 -14.04 13.29 1.40
N MET A 37 -13.81 12.82 2.63
CA MET A 37 -12.84 11.74 2.90
C MET A 37 -13.22 10.42 2.23
N VAL A 38 -14.51 10.05 2.24
CA VAL A 38 -15.00 8.84 1.57
C VAL A 38 -14.80 8.93 0.06
N HIS A 39 -15.21 10.04 -0.56
CA HIS A 39 -14.98 10.26 -1.99
C HIS A 39 -13.48 10.22 -2.33
N TRP A 40 -12.65 10.86 -1.51
CA TRP A 40 -11.20 10.80 -1.67
C TRP A 40 -10.65 9.37 -1.59
N ALA A 41 -11.11 8.57 -0.62
CA ALA A 41 -10.73 7.17 -0.48
C ALA A 41 -11.13 6.35 -1.72
N THR A 42 -12.32 6.59 -2.30
CA THR A 42 -12.75 5.90 -3.53
C THR A 42 -11.93 6.29 -4.76
N ILE A 43 -11.53 7.57 -4.89
CA ILE A 43 -10.61 8.01 -5.95
C ILE A 43 -9.28 7.29 -5.80
N LEU A 44 -8.75 7.23 -4.58
CA LEU A 44 -7.46 6.61 -4.31
C LEU A 44 -7.49 5.10 -4.55
N ALA A 45 -8.58 4.43 -4.17
CA ALA A 45 -8.81 3.01 -4.47
C ALA A 45 -8.87 2.77 -5.98
N GLY A 46 -9.69 3.53 -6.71
CA GLY A 46 -9.80 3.38 -8.17
C GLY A 46 -8.51 3.68 -8.93
N ARG A 47 -7.64 4.57 -8.44
CA ARG A 47 -6.31 4.82 -9.04
C ARG A 47 -5.30 3.71 -8.77
N ARG A 48 -5.54 2.84 -7.78
CA ARG A 48 -4.64 1.75 -7.36
C ARG A 48 -5.13 0.38 -7.83
N SER A 49 -6.41 0.25 -8.14
CA SER A 49 -6.98 -0.89 -8.85
C SER A 49 -6.72 -0.77 -10.36
N ASP A 50 -6.37 -1.88 -11.02
CA ASP A 50 -6.31 -1.93 -12.51
C ASP A 50 -7.71 -1.96 -13.15
N GLU A 51 -8.76 -2.07 -12.34
CA GLU A 51 -10.13 -1.96 -12.80
C GLU A 51 -10.41 -0.50 -13.15
N GLY A 52 -10.62 -0.21 -14.44
CA GLY A 52 -10.77 1.11 -15.04
C GLY A 52 -12.02 1.90 -14.60
N GLN A 53 -12.22 2.04 -13.28
CA GLN A 53 -13.31 2.79 -12.71
C GLN A 53 -13.05 4.29 -12.88
N SER A 54 -13.96 4.96 -13.59
CA SER A 54 -13.83 6.40 -13.85
C SER A 54 -13.88 7.21 -12.54
N PRO A 55 -12.85 7.99 -12.20
CA PRO A 55 -12.80 8.75 -10.94
C PRO A 55 -13.66 10.02 -10.97
N VAL A 56 -14.39 10.27 -12.07
CA VAL A 56 -15.13 11.52 -12.29
C VAL A 56 -16.27 11.72 -11.27
N PRO A 57 -17.15 10.74 -10.99
CA PRO A 57 -18.24 10.96 -10.03
C PRO A 57 -17.73 11.21 -8.60
N PRO A 58 -16.77 10.43 -8.06
CA PRO A 58 -16.19 10.72 -6.75
C PRO A 58 -15.45 12.06 -6.68
N ALA A 59 -14.71 12.44 -7.73
CA ALA A 59 -13.97 13.71 -7.76
C ALA A 59 -14.91 14.91 -7.69
N LEU A 60 -16.03 14.87 -8.42
CA LEU A 60 -17.05 15.91 -8.35
C LEU A 60 -17.69 15.96 -6.94
N GLY A 61 -18.01 14.81 -6.36
CA GLY A 61 -18.55 14.72 -4.99
C GLY A 61 -17.60 15.30 -3.94
N ALA A 62 -16.31 14.93 -4.00
CA ALA A 62 -15.28 15.49 -3.13
C ALA A 62 -15.15 17.01 -3.28
N ALA A 63 -15.12 17.52 -4.51
CA ALA A 63 -15.00 18.95 -4.79
C ALA A 63 -16.21 19.74 -4.26
N LEU A 64 -17.43 19.24 -4.46
CA LEU A 64 -18.65 19.87 -3.96
C LEU A 64 -18.71 19.85 -2.43
N CYS A 65 -18.40 18.71 -1.79
CA CYS A 65 -18.39 18.60 -0.33
C CYS A 65 -17.35 19.53 0.30
N LEU A 66 -16.14 19.55 -0.25
CA LEU A 66 -15.06 20.41 0.24
C LEU A 66 -15.39 21.90 0.00
N GLY A 67 -15.94 22.24 -1.16
CA GLY A 67 -16.37 23.61 -1.48
C GLY A 67 -17.45 24.10 -0.52
N LEU A 68 -18.47 23.29 -0.25
CA LEU A 68 -19.51 23.61 0.75
C LEU A 68 -18.95 23.71 2.16
N ALA A 69 -18.00 22.84 2.54
CA ALA A 69 -17.38 22.88 3.85
C ALA A 69 -16.58 24.17 4.05
N VAL A 70 -15.75 24.55 3.07
CA VAL A 70 -14.99 25.80 3.09
C VAL A 70 -15.93 27.00 3.15
N PHE A 71 -16.99 27.01 2.33
CA PHE A 71 -17.98 28.07 2.35
C PHE A 71 -18.68 28.19 3.72
N GLN A 72 -19.14 27.08 4.31
CA GLN A 72 -19.78 27.07 5.62
C GLN A 72 -18.83 27.52 6.74
N ALA A 73 -17.55 27.18 6.66
CA ALA A 73 -16.54 27.60 7.64
C ALA A 73 -16.33 29.12 7.64
N PHE A 74 -16.38 29.78 6.47
CA PHE A 74 -16.31 31.23 6.36
C PHE A 74 -17.65 31.92 6.66
N ALA A 75 -18.78 31.33 6.24
CA ALA A 75 -20.11 31.89 6.46
C ALA A 75 -20.53 31.82 7.94
N VAL A 76 -20.10 30.80 8.67
CA VAL A 76 -20.40 30.61 10.10
C VAL A 76 -19.09 30.33 10.87
N PRO A 77 -18.28 31.37 11.19
CA PRO A 77 -16.97 31.20 11.82
C PRO A 77 -17.00 30.45 13.17
N GLN A 78 -18.09 30.60 13.93
CA GLN A 78 -18.28 29.83 15.17
C GLN A 78 -18.42 28.33 14.93
N ALA A 79 -19.07 27.90 13.85
CA ALA A 79 -19.16 26.49 13.50
C ALA A 79 -17.80 25.93 13.07
N GLY A 80 -17.05 26.73 12.29
CA GLY A 80 -15.68 26.39 11.89
C GLY A 80 -14.76 26.15 13.09
N SER A 81 -14.77 27.05 14.09
CA SER A 81 -13.92 26.90 15.28
C SER A 81 -14.29 25.68 16.13
N ILE A 82 -15.60 25.39 16.28
CA ILE A 82 -16.08 24.17 16.97
C ILE A 82 -15.53 22.92 16.27
N VAL A 83 -15.61 22.85 14.95
CA VAL A 83 -15.15 21.70 14.17
C VAL A 83 -13.63 21.54 14.27
N VAL A 84 -12.86 22.64 14.15
CA VAL A 84 -11.40 22.60 14.31
C VAL A 84 -11.01 22.09 15.69
N LEU A 85 -11.65 22.58 16.75
CA LEU A 85 -11.40 22.13 18.11
C LEU A 85 -11.68 20.63 18.25
N TRP A 86 -12.84 20.17 17.77
CA TRP A 86 -13.22 18.76 17.83
C TRP A 86 -12.30 17.85 17.02
N LEU A 87 -11.93 18.25 15.81
CA LEU A 87 -10.97 17.49 15.00
C LEU A 87 -9.60 17.41 15.69
N THR A 88 -9.15 18.51 16.30
CA THR A 88 -7.88 18.53 17.05
C THR A 88 -7.91 17.55 18.21
N VAL A 89 -8.99 17.56 19.01
CA VAL A 89 -9.18 16.61 20.11
C VAL A 89 -9.27 15.17 19.58
N GLY A 90 -10.01 14.93 18.51
CA GLY A 90 -10.13 13.63 17.87
C GLY A 90 -8.79 13.08 17.39
N VAL A 91 -7.98 13.91 16.73
CA VAL A 91 -6.63 13.55 16.28
C VAL A 91 -5.72 13.24 17.48
N ALA A 92 -5.76 14.07 18.53
CA ALA A 92 -4.97 13.82 19.74
C ALA A 92 -5.34 12.49 20.41
N LEU A 93 -6.65 12.21 20.57
CA LEU A 93 -7.14 10.93 21.11
C LEU A 93 -6.76 9.76 20.21
N TYR A 94 -6.87 9.92 18.89
CA TYR A 94 -6.46 8.89 17.94
C TYR A 94 -4.98 8.55 18.10
N LEU A 95 -4.10 9.57 18.09
CA LEU A 95 -2.66 9.37 18.17
C LEU A 95 -2.21 8.78 19.51
N THR A 96 -2.87 9.14 20.61
CA THR A 96 -2.47 8.72 21.96
C THR A 96 -3.05 7.37 22.38
N LEU A 97 -4.30 7.08 22.02
CA LEU A 97 -5.02 5.89 22.51
C LEU A 97 -5.23 4.84 21.43
N PHE A 98 -5.60 5.25 20.21
CA PHE A 98 -6.10 4.33 19.20
C PHE A 98 -5.07 3.94 18.14
N ALA A 99 -3.98 4.70 17.98
CA ALA A 99 -3.02 4.48 16.89
C ALA A 99 -2.40 3.08 16.90
N SER A 100 -2.08 2.54 18.08
CA SER A 100 -1.53 1.17 18.20
C SER A 100 -2.58 0.10 17.88
N GLY A 101 -3.81 0.27 18.37
CA GLY A 101 -4.91 -0.65 18.07
C GLY A 101 -5.31 -0.62 16.60
N ALA A 102 -5.34 0.56 15.99
CA ALA A 102 -5.60 0.75 14.57
C ALA A 102 -4.56 0.05 13.69
N ARG A 103 -3.26 0.17 14.01
CA ARG A 103 -2.19 -0.55 13.30
C ARG A 103 -2.36 -2.07 13.36
N LEU A 104 -2.74 -2.60 14.51
CA LEU A 104 -2.99 -4.04 14.65
C LEU A 104 -4.23 -4.46 13.85
N ALA A 105 -5.33 -3.70 13.95
CA ALA A 105 -6.54 -3.95 13.18
C ALA A 105 -6.25 -3.91 11.68
N ASP A 106 -5.47 -2.94 11.21
CA ASP A 106 -5.05 -2.79 9.83
C ASP A 106 -4.22 -3.98 9.33
N ALA A 107 -3.26 -4.46 10.14
CA ALA A 107 -2.47 -5.64 9.80
C ALA A 107 -3.33 -6.90 9.74
N THR A 108 -4.29 -7.06 10.67
CA THR A 108 -5.21 -8.21 10.65
C THR A 108 -6.20 -8.16 9.49
N ALA A 109 -6.64 -6.96 9.09
CA ALA A 109 -7.51 -6.79 7.94
C ALA A 109 -6.76 -7.14 6.65
N GLU A 110 -5.52 -6.66 6.50
CA GLU A 110 -4.64 -6.96 5.36
C GLU A 110 -4.27 -8.46 5.28
N ALA A 111 -4.14 -9.14 6.43
CA ALA A 111 -3.96 -10.59 6.46
C ALA A 111 -5.20 -11.39 6.04
N ARG A 112 -6.42 -10.85 6.24
CA ARG A 112 -7.67 -11.49 5.84
C ARG A 112 -8.03 -11.19 4.39
N ASP A 113 -7.78 -9.97 3.95
CA ASP A 113 -8.05 -9.49 2.61
C ASP A 113 -6.77 -8.88 2.01
N PRO A 114 -6.02 -9.67 1.23
CA PRO A 114 -4.76 -9.23 0.65
C PRO A 114 -4.92 -8.08 -0.34
N ASP A 115 -6.09 -7.90 -0.96
CA ASP A 115 -6.35 -6.82 -1.91
C ASP A 115 -6.29 -5.45 -1.21
N LEU A 116 -6.47 -5.39 0.10
CA LEU A 116 -6.26 -4.17 0.88
C LEU A 116 -4.82 -3.66 0.82
N ALA A 117 -3.82 -4.56 0.74
CA ALA A 117 -2.42 -4.17 0.53
C ALA A 117 -2.27 -3.42 -0.80
N ARG A 118 -2.91 -3.94 -1.86
CA ARG A 118 -2.94 -3.34 -3.20
C ARG A 118 -3.60 -1.96 -3.18
N LEU A 119 -4.76 -1.86 -2.55
CA LEU A 119 -5.51 -0.61 -2.42
C LEU A 119 -4.78 0.43 -1.56
N ARG A 120 -3.81 0.02 -0.75
CA ARG A 120 -2.88 0.90 -0.04
C ARG A 120 -1.66 1.31 -0.87
N GLY A 121 -1.53 0.77 -2.08
CA GLY A 121 -0.41 1.02 -3.00
C GLY A 121 0.81 0.16 -2.69
N ARG A 122 0.64 -0.93 -1.93
CA ARG A 122 1.70 -1.91 -1.65
C ARG A 122 1.60 -3.08 -2.61
N SER A 123 2.74 -3.50 -3.16
CA SER A 123 2.89 -4.72 -3.92
C SER A 123 4.06 -5.51 -3.34
N PRO A 124 3.83 -6.35 -2.32
CA PRO A 124 4.90 -7.02 -1.61
C PRO A 124 5.73 -7.86 -2.59
N LEU A 125 7.03 -7.56 -2.67
CA LEU A 125 7.95 -8.17 -3.63
C LEU A 125 8.84 -9.20 -2.92
N VAL A 126 8.77 -10.45 -3.38
CA VAL A 126 9.63 -11.54 -2.92
C VAL A 126 10.81 -11.66 -3.87
N LEU A 127 12.01 -11.35 -3.39
CA LEU A 127 13.26 -11.55 -4.13
C LEU A 127 13.73 -12.99 -3.98
N VAL A 128 14.01 -13.65 -5.10
CA VAL A 128 14.50 -15.03 -5.13
C VAL A 128 15.80 -15.06 -5.94
N PRO A 129 16.97 -14.99 -5.29
CA PRO A 129 18.25 -15.14 -5.98
C PRO A 129 18.43 -16.58 -6.45
N ILE A 130 18.58 -16.79 -7.76
CA ILE A 130 18.79 -18.09 -8.38
C ILE A 130 20.26 -18.20 -8.79
N ALA A 131 21.01 -19.05 -8.09
CA ALA A 131 22.37 -19.42 -8.46
C ALA A 131 22.42 -20.73 -9.28
N ASN A 132 21.47 -21.64 -9.06
CA ASN A 132 21.42 -22.94 -9.73
C ASN A 132 20.04 -23.14 -10.39
N PRO A 133 19.98 -23.32 -11.73
CA PRO A 133 18.71 -23.51 -12.44
C PRO A 133 17.95 -24.76 -12.00
N ALA A 134 18.64 -25.81 -11.53
CA ALA A 134 17.98 -27.02 -11.02
C ALA A 134 17.14 -26.76 -9.76
N SER A 135 17.50 -25.74 -8.96
CA SER A 135 16.77 -25.33 -7.76
C SER A 135 15.70 -24.27 -8.01
N ALA A 136 15.67 -23.69 -9.22
CA ALA A 136 14.81 -22.55 -9.54
C ALA A 136 13.33 -22.90 -9.44
N ALA A 137 12.92 -24.09 -9.91
CA ALA A 137 11.53 -24.55 -9.82
C ALA A 137 11.03 -24.61 -8.37
N SER A 138 11.78 -25.26 -7.48
CA SER A 138 11.39 -25.39 -6.08
C SER A 138 11.37 -24.05 -5.34
N LEU A 139 12.31 -23.15 -5.64
CA LEU A 139 12.36 -21.82 -5.02
C LEU A 139 11.24 -20.90 -5.54
N VAL A 140 10.91 -20.97 -6.83
CA VAL A 140 9.78 -20.22 -7.40
C VAL A 140 8.45 -20.72 -6.82
N ASP A 141 8.30 -22.04 -6.66
CA ASP A 141 7.09 -22.62 -6.07
C ASP A 141 6.94 -22.21 -4.60
N LEU A 142 8.04 -22.30 -3.82
CA LEU A 142 8.06 -21.82 -2.44
C LEU A 142 7.79 -20.31 -2.35
N ALA A 143 8.39 -19.50 -3.23
CA ALA A 143 8.08 -18.07 -3.32
C ALA A 143 6.62 -17.82 -3.69
N GLY A 144 6.02 -18.66 -4.53
CA GLY A 144 4.60 -18.65 -4.85
C GLY A 144 3.72 -18.86 -3.62
N THR A 145 4.15 -19.70 -2.67
CA THR A 145 3.44 -19.90 -1.39
C THR A 145 3.64 -18.77 -0.37
N LEU A 146 4.81 -18.11 -0.40
CA LEU A 146 5.12 -16.98 0.49
C LEU A 146 4.51 -15.66 0.00
N ARG A 147 4.24 -15.57 -1.30
CA ARG A 147 3.67 -14.39 -1.94
C ARG A 147 2.23 -14.19 -1.48
N THR A 148 1.90 -12.95 -1.15
CA THR A 148 0.51 -12.52 -0.92
C THR A 148 -0.35 -12.85 -2.16
N PRO A 149 -1.40 -13.68 -2.06
CA PRO A 149 -2.24 -14.04 -3.21
C PRO A 149 -2.79 -12.81 -3.93
N GLY A 150 -2.81 -12.83 -5.26
CA GLY A 150 -3.34 -11.75 -6.10
C GLY A 150 -2.46 -10.50 -6.23
N VAL A 151 -1.71 -10.13 -5.20
CA VAL A 151 -1.03 -8.81 -5.11
C VAL A 151 0.49 -8.90 -5.05
N GLY A 152 1.04 -9.96 -4.45
CA GLY A 152 2.47 -10.11 -4.31
C GLY A 152 3.13 -10.38 -5.66
N ARG A 153 4.35 -9.89 -5.82
CA ARG A 153 5.18 -10.09 -7.01
C ARG A 153 6.41 -10.93 -6.65
N ILE A 154 6.95 -11.64 -7.62
CA ILE A 154 8.19 -12.41 -7.46
C ILE A 154 9.23 -11.78 -8.37
N LEU A 155 10.40 -11.44 -7.82
CA LEU A 155 11.57 -10.98 -8.57
C LEU A 155 12.64 -12.06 -8.52
N LEU A 156 12.89 -12.71 -9.64
CA LEU A 156 13.98 -13.66 -9.81
C LEU A 156 15.25 -12.90 -10.12
N LEU A 157 16.29 -13.08 -9.31
CA LEU A 157 17.58 -12.43 -9.50
C LEU A 157 18.65 -13.45 -9.85
N SER A 158 19.31 -13.27 -10.98
CA SER A 158 20.54 -14.02 -11.30
C SER A 158 21.72 -13.06 -11.32
N VAL A 159 22.72 -13.33 -10.48
CA VAL A 159 23.96 -12.56 -10.41
C VAL A 159 25.04 -13.33 -11.14
N VAL A 160 25.46 -12.81 -12.29
CA VAL A 160 26.58 -13.37 -13.05
C VAL A 160 27.84 -12.68 -12.56
N ARG A 161 28.80 -13.47 -12.05
CA ARG A 161 30.09 -12.93 -11.60
C ARG A 161 30.89 -12.50 -12.81
N THR A 162 31.28 -11.23 -12.86
CA THR A 162 32.20 -10.73 -13.89
C THR A 162 33.63 -11.17 -13.53
N PRO A 163 34.30 -12.02 -14.34
CA PRO A 163 35.72 -12.30 -14.14
C PRO A 163 36.52 -11.03 -14.38
N GLY A 164 37.57 -10.80 -13.59
CA GLY A 164 38.35 -9.57 -13.60
C GLY A 164 39.14 -9.24 -14.87
N GLU A 165 39.23 -10.13 -15.87
CA GLU A 165 40.03 -9.89 -17.08
C GLU A 165 39.48 -10.64 -18.32
N SER A 166 39.28 -9.88 -19.41
CA SER A 166 38.98 -10.24 -20.81
C SER A 166 38.00 -11.40 -21.08
N LEU A 167 36.75 -11.06 -21.38
CA LEU A 167 35.76 -11.99 -21.98
C LEU A 167 36.14 -12.27 -23.44
N GLY A 168 36.53 -13.51 -23.73
CA GLY A 168 36.46 -14.07 -25.08
C GLY A 168 35.05 -14.59 -25.36
N GLU A 169 34.64 -14.65 -26.63
CA GLU A 169 33.31 -15.11 -27.08
C GLU A 169 32.98 -16.58 -26.70
N ASP A 170 33.96 -17.31 -26.18
CA ASP A 170 33.88 -18.71 -25.72
C ASP A 170 33.85 -18.87 -24.18
N ASP A 171 33.68 -17.79 -23.41
CA ASP A 171 33.73 -17.85 -21.94
C ASP A 171 32.60 -18.76 -21.37
N PRO A 172 32.95 -19.80 -20.59
CA PRO A 172 31.97 -20.71 -19.98
C PRO A 172 30.99 -19.97 -19.04
N ALA A 173 31.39 -18.86 -18.41
CA ALA A 173 30.50 -18.05 -17.57
C ALA A 173 29.41 -17.35 -18.38
N LEU A 174 29.70 -16.95 -19.63
CA LEU A 174 28.73 -16.33 -20.54
C LEU A 174 27.75 -17.37 -21.08
N ARG A 175 28.22 -18.59 -21.41
CA ARG A 175 27.37 -19.71 -21.81
C ARG A 175 26.44 -20.17 -20.69
N ASP A 176 26.92 -20.22 -19.45
CA ASP A 176 26.07 -20.53 -18.29
C ASP A 176 25.03 -19.43 -18.04
N ALA A 177 25.40 -18.15 -18.22
CA ALA A 177 24.45 -17.04 -18.13
C ALA A 177 23.34 -17.13 -19.19
N GLU A 178 23.69 -17.43 -20.45
CA GLU A 178 22.73 -17.63 -21.54
C GLU A 178 21.82 -18.86 -21.31
N ARG A 179 22.38 -19.93 -20.75
CA ARG A 179 21.62 -21.15 -20.41
C ARG A 179 20.64 -20.90 -19.27
N VAL A 180 21.07 -20.19 -18.23
CA VAL A 180 20.22 -19.76 -17.11
C VAL A 180 19.15 -18.76 -17.58
N LEU A 181 19.47 -17.84 -18.49
CA LEU A 181 18.53 -16.94 -19.18
C LEU A 181 17.45 -17.73 -19.92
N GLY A 182 17.86 -18.69 -20.75
CA GLY A 182 16.96 -19.49 -21.58
C GLY A 182 16.06 -20.43 -20.77
N GLU A 183 16.55 -20.96 -19.66
CA GLU A 183 15.77 -21.83 -18.75
C GLU A 183 14.83 -21.00 -17.88
N SER A 184 15.27 -19.86 -17.33
CA SER A 184 14.44 -18.98 -16.50
C SER A 184 13.28 -18.36 -17.30
N LEU A 185 13.52 -17.93 -18.54
CA LEU A 185 12.48 -17.43 -19.44
C LEU A 185 11.48 -18.53 -19.81
N ARG A 186 11.95 -19.75 -20.15
CA ARG A 186 11.05 -20.88 -20.42
C ARG A 186 10.20 -21.22 -19.21
N GLN A 187 10.77 -21.21 -18.00
CA GLN A 187 10.06 -21.56 -16.79
C GLN A 187 9.05 -20.48 -16.37
N SER A 188 9.39 -19.21 -16.57
CA SER A 188 8.45 -18.09 -16.40
C SER A 188 7.29 -18.13 -17.40
N LEU A 189 7.49 -18.71 -18.60
CA LEU A 189 6.43 -18.90 -19.59
C LEU A 189 5.55 -20.13 -19.29
N HIS A 190 6.10 -21.16 -18.65
CA HIS A 190 5.37 -22.37 -18.29
C HIS A 190 4.57 -22.26 -16.98
N THR A 191 4.95 -21.34 -16.10
CA THR A 191 4.27 -21.13 -14.82
C THR A 191 3.39 -19.90 -14.94
N SER A 192 2.11 -19.98 -14.60
CA SER A 192 1.15 -18.85 -14.65
C SER A 192 1.43 -17.76 -13.59
N LEU A 193 2.67 -17.65 -13.12
CA LEU A 193 3.14 -16.69 -12.12
C LEU A 193 3.85 -15.54 -12.86
N THR A 194 3.46 -14.31 -12.56
CA THR A 194 4.14 -13.09 -13.01
C THR A 194 5.46 -12.91 -12.25
N ALA A 195 6.41 -13.79 -12.52
CA ALA A 195 7.78 -13.67 -12.03
C ALA A 195 8.55 -12.72 -12.95
N GLU A 196 8.96 -11.58 -12.41
CA GLU A 196 9.85 -10.66 -13.11
C GLU A 196 11.28 -11.19 -12.99
N THR A 197 12.04 -11.20 -14.07
CA THR A 197 13.42 -11.71 -14.08
C THR A 197 14.39 -10.55 -14.23
N LEU A 198 15.35 -10.45 -13.31
CA LEU A 198 16.40 -9.45 -13.31
C LEU A 198 17.76 -10.13 -13.31
N PHE A 199 18.60 -9.74 -14.27
CA PHE A 199 19.97 -10.20 -14.40
C PHE A 199 20.91 -9.04 -14.08
N THR A 200 21.92 -9.31 -13.26
CA THR A 200 22.91 -8.30 -12.91
C THR A 200 24.32 -8.88 -12.97
N LEU A 201 25.26 -8.05 -13.40
CA LEU A 201 26.67 -8.37 -13.49
C LEU A 201 27.37 -7.68 -12.32
N ALA A 202 27.96 -8.46 -11.41
CA ALA A 202 28.62 -7.92 -10.24
C ALA A 202 29.85 -8.74 -9.85
N PRO A 203 30.89 -8.10 -9.28
CA PRO A 203 32.07 -8.80 -8.80
C PRO A 203 31.76 -9.72 -7.61
N ASP A 204 30.80 -9.32 -6.77
CA ASP A 204 30.39 -10.06 -5.57
C ASP A 204 28.87 -10.23 -5.51
N VAL A 205 28.44 -11.45 -5.14
CA VAL A 205 27.02 -11.85 -5.15
C VAL A 205 26.23 -11.23 -4.00
N TRP A 206 26.78 -11.23 -2.78
CA TRP A 206 26.06 -10.76 -1.59
C TRP A 206 25.78 -9.25 -1.56
N PRO A 207 26.77 -8.37 -1.85
CA PRO A 207 26.52 -6.93 -1.94
C PRO A 207 25.48 -6.61 -3.01
N GLU A 208 25.47 -7.39 -4.08
CA GLU A 208 24.57 -7.20 -5.20
C GLU A 208 23.13 -7.63 -4.89
N ILE A 209 22.94 -8.78 -4.23
CA ILE A 209 21.62 -9.19 -3.71
C ILE A 209 21.07 -8.10 -2.78
N HIS A 210 21.90 -7.58 -1.87
CA HIS A 210 21.48 -6.51 -0.96
C HIS A 210 21.14 -5.21 -1.71
N ARG A 211 21.93 -4.84 -2.73
CA ARG A 211 21.68 -3.66 -3.58
C ARG A 211 20.33 -3.78 -4.30
N VAL A 212 20.07 -4.92 -4.93
CA VAL A 212 18.82 -5.19 -5.66
C VAL A 212 17.63 -5.24 -4.70
N ALA A 213 17.78 -5.90 -3.55
CA ALA A 213 16.74 -5.97 -2.53
C ALA A 213 16.30 -4.57 -2.06
N ARG A 214 17.24 -3.63 -1.86
CA ARG A 214 16.90 -2.25 -1.53
C ARG A 214 16.39 -1.43 -2.70
N LEU A 215 16.91 -1.66 -3.91
CA LEU A 215 16.51 -0.89 -5.09
C LEU A 215 15.04 -1.15 -5.46
N HIS A 216 14.57 -2.37 -5.23
CA HIS A 216 13.21 -2.79 -5.54
C HIS A 216 12.29 -2.86 -4.30
N ASP A 217 12.74 -2.34 -3.15
CA ASP A 217 12.03 -2.36 -1.87
C ASP A 217 11.45 -3.75 -1.54
N CYS A 218 12.26 -4.79 -1.72
CA CYS A 218 11.86 -6.18 -1.49
C CYS A 218 11.53 -6.40 -0.01
N GLU A 219 10.32 -6.87 0.27
CA GLU A 219 9.86 -7.13 1.65
C GLU A 219 10.39 -8.48 2.17
N THR A 220 10.68 -9.43 1.28
CA THR A 220 11.19 -10.76 1.64
C THR A 220 12.25 -11.21 0.65
N VAL A 221 13.32 -11.82 1.16
CA VAL A 221 14.37 -12.46 0.35
C VAL A 221 14.36 -13.95 0.66
N LEU A 222 14.10 -14.78 -0.35
CA LEU A 222 14.13 -16.23 -0.23
C LEU A 222 15.45 -16.77 -0.78
N LEU A 223 16.23 -17.40 0.08
CA LEU A 223 17.53 -18.00 -0.28
C LEU A 223 17.43 -19.52 -0.25
N GLY A 224 17.94 -20.18 -1.28
CA GLY A 224 18.21 -21.61 -1.27
C GLY A 224 19.52 -21.92 -0.54
N LEU A 225 19.53 -23.02 0.22
CA LEU A 225 20.74 -23.61 0.82
C LEU A 225 21.40 -24.61 -0.13
#